data_AF-A8N599-F1
#
_entry.id   AF-A8N599-F1
#
_cell.length_a   1.000
_cell.length_b   1.000
_cell.length_c   1.000
_cell.angle_alpha   90.00
_cell.angle_beta   90.00
_cell.angle_gamma   90.00
#
_symmetry.space_group_name_H-M   'P 1'
#
loop_
_entity.id
_entity.type
_entity.pdbx_description
1 polymer ?
#
loop_
_entity_poly.entity_id
_entity_poly.type
_entity_poly.pdbx_seq_one_letter_code
_entity_poly.pdbx_strand_id
1 'polypeptide(L)'
;MPMYTAPALLVGLGTRILIDTVNQTAEPPTLGQSILQGVWQGVALQYAGKNTAATLLVGAGIVVKLLFDFMASQDATRCMSTIIGVALGVVGTDLLASQFDPYFSPPSRSSRDRSSSKSYRTHESRHRYDDDIKPQRSSRQPDRPARSVQWRASVQGGSVTTQPTDPRPQSSAAFTSDITSVDSATGLISSRRASSMTPLEREIAALRARASLADSERRRCREERKWALSQGNLALASELKANYKRFKALMEECHREADAKLLEDAREKDMKSGYEQSRQDISSSNLRDQVARILREESSKNTPTTSTPRPERRQRKISSSSKPSPRTPNR
;
A
#
# COMPACT_ATOMS: atom_id res chain seq x y z
N MET A 1 14.06 16.72 -3.02
CA MET A 1 13.84 17.73 -4.06
C MET A 1 14.30 17.13 -5.38
N PRO A 2 13.39 16.61 -6.22
CA PRO A 2 13.76 16.04 -7.51
C PRO A 2 14.36 17.12 -8.42
N MET A 3 15.68 17.08 -8.57
CA MET A 3 16.47 17.83 -9.56
C MET A 3 16.44 17.06 -10.90
N TYR A 4 16.66 17.59 -12.11
CA TYR A 4 16.55 18.90 -12.76
C TYR A 4 16.68 18.61 -14.28
N THR A 5 15.96 17.59 -14.79
CA THR A 5 15.99 17.25 -16.22
C THR A 5 15.42 18.39 -17.07
N ALA A 6 14.34 19.00 -16.60
CA ALA A 6 13.70 20.13 -17.27
C ALA A 6 14.60 21.36 -17.48
N PRO A 7 15.32 21.92 -16.47
CA PRO A 7 16.21 23.05 -16.71
C PRO A 7 17.45 22.68 -17.54
N ALA A 8 17.96 21.45 -17.46
CA ALA A 8 19.03 21.00 -18.34
C ALA A 8 18.58 20.98 -19.81
N LEU A 9 17.36 20.50 -20.08
CA LEU A 9 16.76 20.55 -21.42
C LEU A 9 16.47 21.99 -21.86
N LEU A 10 15.98 22.84 -20.97
CA LEU A 10 15.67 24.24 -21.28
C LEU A 10 16.93 25.04 -21.66
N VAL A 11 18.03 24.82 -20.93
CA VAL A 11 19.34 25.44 -21.24
C VAL A 11 19.95 24.83 -22.51
N GLY A 12 19.87 23.51 -22.68
CA GLY A 12 20.40 22.83 -23.87
C GLY A 12 19.66 23.22 -25.16
N LEU A 13 18.32 23.17 -25.17
CA LEU A 13 17.53 23.64 -26.32
C LEU A 13 17.66 25.15 -26.51
N GLY A 14 17.65 25.92 -25.42
CA GLY A 14 17.73 27.38 -25.49
C GLY A 14 19.04 27.85 -26.13
N THR A 15 20.17 27.26 -25.74
CA THR A 15 21.46 27.56 -26.38
C THR A 15 21.50 27.15 -27.85
N ARG A 16 20.95 25.98 -28.21
CA ARG A 16 20.87 25.56 -29.60
C ARG A 16 20.04 26.50 -30.47
N ILE A 17 18.86 26.91 -29.98
CA ILE A 17 18.01 27.87 -30.69
C ILE A 17 18.73 29.20 -30.86
N LEU A 18 19.40 29.70 -29.81
CA LEU A 18 20.11 30.97 -29.86
C LEU A 18 21.23 30.93 -30.91
N ILE A 19 22.01 29.84 -30.97
CA ILE A 19 23.03 29.63 -32.00
C ILE A 19 22.41 29.59 -33.40
N ASP A 20 21.29 28.88 -33.57
CA ASP A 20 20.62 28.77 -34.86
C ASP A 20 20.08 30.12 -35.34
N THR A 21 19.50 30.92 -34.42
CA THR A 21 19.01 32.26 -34.73
C THR A 21 20.10 33.25 -35.12
N VAL A 22 21.30 33.13 -34.53
CA VAL A 22 22.44 34.00 -34.88
C VAL A 22 23.01 33.62 -36.26
N ASN A 23 23.01 32.33 -36.60
CA ASN A 23 23.58 31.83 -37.84
C ASN A 23 22.64 31.96 -39.07
N GLN A 24 21.33 32.16 -38.87
CA GLN A 24 20.32 32.17 -39.95
C GLN A 24 19.88 33.58 -40.38
N THR A 25 20.77 34.56 -40.37
CA THR A 25 20.43 35.98 -40.61
C THR A 25 19.95 36.31 -42.04
N ALA A 26 19.94 35.36 -42.99
CA ALA A 26 19.59 35.62 -44.39
C ALA A 26 18.54 34.70 -45.03
N GLU A 27 18.15 33.57 -44.40
CA GLU A 27 17.19 32.64 -45.01
C GLU A 27 15.78 32.74 -44.42
N PRO A 28 14.74 32.52 -45.24
CA PRO A 28 13.36 32.50 -44.76
C PRO A 28 13.18 31.39 -43.69
N PRO A 29 12.40 31.66 -42.63
CA PRO A 29 12.30 30.75 -41.51
C PRO A 29 11.71 29.41 -41.94
N THR A 30 12.47 28.35 -41.71
CA THR A 30 12.10 26.97 -42.07
C THR A 30 11.09 26.40 -41.08
N LEU A 31 10.19 25.52 -41.53
CA LEU A 31 9.19 24.87 -40.67
C LEU A 31 9.81 24.18 -39.44
N GLY A 32 11.03 23.64 -39.58
CA GLY A 32 11.76 23.00 -38.49
C GLY A 32 12.05 23.94 -37.31
N GLN A 33 12.35 25.21 -37.58
CA GLN A 33 12.60 26.21 -36.54
C GLN A 33 11.33 26.50 -35.73
N SER A 34 10.17 26.56 -36.39
CA SER A 34 8.87 26.76 -35.74
C SER A 34 8.53 25.60 -34.78
N ILE A 35 8.78 24.35 -35.21
CA ILE A 35 8.60 23.18 -34.36
C ILE A 35 9.56 23.21 -33.18
N LEU A 36 10.85 23.50 -33.41
CA LEU A 36 11.86 23.54 -32.35
C LEU A 36 11.56 24.63 -31.31
N GLN A 37 11.12 25.81 -31.76
CA GLN A 37 10.68 26.89 -30.89
C GLN A 37 9.45 26.48 -30.06
N GLY A 38 8.48 25.81 -30.69
CA GLY A 38 7.33 25.23 -30.00
C GLY A 38 7.74 24.22 -28.94
N VAL A 39 8.66 23.30 -29.26
CA VAL A 39 9.18 22.30 -28.30
C VAL A 39 9.80 23.00 -27.09
N TRP A 40 10.64 24.02 -27.30
CA TRP A 40 11.23 24.78 -26.20
C TRP A 40 10.18 25.48 -25.32
N GLN A 41 9.16 26.09 -25.93
CA GLN A 41 8.02 26.66 -25.19
C GLN A 41 7.26 25.60 -24.38
N GLY A 42 7.06 24.41 -24.94
CA GLY A 42 6.43 23.27 -24.25
C GLY A 42 7.24 22.79 -23.04
N VAL A 43 8.58 22.69 -23.17
CA VAL A 43 9.47 22.37 -22.05
C VAL A 43 9.40 23.46 -20.97
N ALA A 44 9.41 24.74 -21.36
CA ALA A 44 9.29 25.87 -20.44
C ALA A 44 7.95 25.86 -19.68
N LEU A 45 6.85 25.56 -20.38
CA LEU A 45 5.52 25.43 -19.77
C LEU A 45 5.46 24.28 -18.75
N GLN A 46 6.04 23.12 -19.09
CA GLN A 46 6.10 21.97 -18.18
C GLN A 46 6.96 22.28 -16.94
N TYR A 47 8.04 23.04 -17.10
CA TYR A 47 8.86 23.50 -15.97
C TYR A 47 8.09 24.47 -15.06
N ALA A 48 7.36 25.42 -15.67
CA ALA A 48 6.51 26.36 -14.96
C ALA A 48 5.36 25.67 -14.21
N GLY A 49 4.89 24.52 -14.71
CA GLY A 49 3.85 23.65 -14.12
C GLY A 49 3.97 23.39 -12.62
N LYS A 50 5.18 23.48 -12.06
CA LYS A 50 5.45 23.35 -10.62
C LYS A 50 4.90 24.49 -9.78
N ASN A 51 4.68 25.66 -10.37
CA ASN A 51 4.11 26.84 -9.74
C ASN A 51 2.94 27.35 -10.58
N THR A 52 1.72 27.22 -10.05
CA THR A 52 0.47 27.57 -10.74
C THR A 52 0.49 29.00 -11.30
N ALA A 53 1.07 29.96 -10.57
CA ALA A 53 1.18 31.35 -11.03
C ALA A 53 2.12 31.49 -12.23
N ALA A 54 3.27 30.80 -12.20
CA ALA A 54 4.23 30.81 -13.29
C ALA A 54 3.65 30.15 -14.55
N THR A 55 2.92 29.04 -14.39
CA THR A 55 2.25 28.36 -15.51
C THR A 55 1.25 29.26 -16.21
N LEU A 56 0.45 30.01 -15.45
CA LEU A 56 -0.52 30.94 -16.02
C LEU A 56 0.16 32.08 -16.79
N LEU A 57 1.24 32.65 -16.25
CA LEU A 57 2.00 33.71 -16.94
C LEU A 57 2.68 33.21 -18.21
N VAL A 58 3.35 32.05 -18.15
CA VAL A 58 4.01 31.45 -19.32
C VAL A 58 2.99 31.03 -20.37
N GLY A 59 1.89 30.39 -19.94
CA GLY A 59 0.81 29.98 -20.83
C GLY A 59 0.14 31.17 -21.53
N ALA A 60 -0.16 32.24 -20.80
CA ALA A 60 -0.70 33.47 -21.38
C ALA A 60 0.27 34.09 -22.39
N GLY A 61 1.58 34.11 -22.08
CA GLY A 61 2.61 34.60 -23.00
C GLY A 61 2.67 33.80 -24.31
N ILE A 62 2.57 32.47 -24.24
CA ILE A 62 2.53 31.60 -25.42
C ILE A 62 1.29 31.91 -26.27
N VAL A 63 0.10 32.04 -25.66
CA VAL A 63 -1.15 32.34 -26.38
C VAL A 63 -1.08 33.71 -27.06
N VAL A 64 -0.63 34.74 -26.35
CA VAL A 64 -0.48 36.09 -26.92
C VAL A 64 0.51 36.09 -28.08
N LYS A 65 1.63 35.35 -27.95
CA LYS A 65 2.60 35.19 -29.03
C LYS A 65 2.00 34.48 -30.25
N LEU A 66 1.27 33.39 -30.05
CA LEU A 66 0.63 32.65 -31.15
C LEU A 66 -0.40 33.53 -31.89
N LEU A 67 -1.17 34.33 -31.16
CA LEU A 67 -2.10 35.29 -31.74
C LEU A 67 -1.35 36.38 -32.54
N PHE A 68 -0.24 36.90 -32.00
CA PHE A 68 0.58 37.88 -32.70
C PHE A 68 1.21 37.31 -33.98
N ASP A 69 1.80 36.12 -33.90
CA ASP A 69 2.42 35.44 -35.04
C ASP A 69 1.37 35.12 -36.12
N PHE A 70 0.16 34.70 -35.72
CA PHE A 70 -0.97 34.46 -36.62
C PHE A 70 -1.44 35.74 -37.32
N MET A 71 -1.58 36.85 -36.59
CA MET A 71 -2.00 38.13 -37.15
C MET A 71 -0.95 38.75 -38.07
N ALA A 72 0.34 38.59 -37.74
CA ALA A 72 1.44 39.18 -38.48
C ALA A 72 1.78 38.42 -39.78
N SER A 73 1.73 37.09 -39.75
CA SER A 73 2.14 36.26 -40.91
C SER A 73 0.97 35.70 -41.72
N GLN A 74 -0.23 35.58 -41.13
CA GLN A 74 -1.38 34.86 -41.70
C GLN A 74 -1.08 33.40 -42.14
N ASP A 75 0.10 32.86 -41.78
CA ASP A 75 0.54 31.52 -42.12
C ASP A 75 0.00 30.51 -41.10
N ALA A 76 -1.19 29.97 -41.36
CA ALA A 76 -1.82 28.96 -40.51
C ALA A 76 -0.91 27.73 -40.28
N THR A 77 -0.09 27.37 -41.26
CA THR A 77 0.84 26.22 -41.18
C THR A 77 1.94 26.44 -40.12
N ARG A 78 2.44 27.66 -39.97
CA ARG A 78 3.44 28.02 -38.93
C ARG A 78 2.82 28.02 -37.54
N CYS A 79 1.58 28.50 -37.42
CA CYS A 79 0.83 28.42 -36.16
C CYS A 79 0.58 26.96 -35.76
N MET A 80 0.17 26.10 -36.70
CA MET A 80 -0.04 24.67 -36.42
C MET A 80 1.25 23.96 -36.04
N SER A 81 2.38 24.24 -36.70
CA SER A 81 3.66 23.60 -36.38
C SER A 81 4.21 24.01 -35.02
N THR A 82 4.02 25.26 -34.60
CA THR A 82 4.37 25.71 -33.24
C THR A 82 3.49 25.03 -32.18
N ILE A 83 2.18 24.92 -32.39
CA ILE A 83 1.27 24.21 -31.47
C ILE A 83 1.67 22.74 -31.33
N ILE A 84 1.96 22.06 -32.45
CA ILE A 84 2.45 20.67 -32.45
C ILE A 84 3.77 20.58 -31.67
N GLY A 85 4.69 21.52 -31.90
CA GLY A 85 5.94 21.62 -31.16
C GLY A 85 5.72 21.74 -29.65
N VAL A 86 4.82 22.62 -29.21
CA VAL A 86 4.47 22.81 -27.79
C VAL A 86 3.94 21.50 -27.19
N ALA A 87 3.02 20.82 -27.86
CA ALA A 87 2.48 19.54 -27.42
C ALA A 87 3.57 18.47 -27.30
N LEU A 88 4.44 18.36 -28.30
CA LEU A 88 5.59 17.44 -28.29
C LEU A 88 6.57 17.77 -27.15
N GLY A 89 6.80 19.05 -26.86
CA GLY A 89 7.65 19.48 -25.75
C GLY A 89 7.10 19.06 -24.40
N VAL A 90 5.79 19.20 -24.18
CA VAL A 90 5.12 18.79 -22.92
C VAL A 90 5.15 17.27 -22.77
N VAL A 91 4.66 16.53 -23.77
CA VAL A 91 4.61 15.05 -23.74
C VAL A 91 6.01 14.45 -23.67
N GLY A 92 6.95 14.98 -24.46
CA GLY A 92 8.33 14.55 -24.45
C GLY A 92 8.99 14.76 -23.09
N THR A 93 8.77 15.92 -22.45
CA THR A 93 9.31 16.16 -21.11
C THR A 93 8.72 15.21 -20.08
N ASP A 94 7.43 14.87 -20.17
CA ASP A 94 6.78 13.93 -19.26
C ASP A 94 7.26 12.48 -19.46
N LEU A 95 7.42 12.05 -20.71
CA LEU A 95 8.02 10.76 -21.04
C LEU A 95 9.47 10.66 -20.56
N LEU A 96 10.27 11.70 -20.79
CA LEU A 96 11.66 11.76 -20.31
C LEU A 96 11.68 11.77 -18.78
N ALA A 97 10.81 12.52 -18.12
CA ALA A 97 10.68 12.48 -16.68
C ALA A 97 10.34 11.05 -16.22
N SER A 98 9.36 10.39 -16.82
CA SER A 98 8.96 9.02 -16.45
C SER A 98 10.09 7.99 -16.62
N GLN A 99 10.91 8.13 -17.67
CA GLN A 99 12.01 7.20 -17.94
C GLN A 99 13.25 7.49 -17.11
N PHE A 100 13.56 8.76 -16.86
CA PHE A 100 14.80 9.17 -16.18
C PHE A 100 14.65 9.32 -14.66
N ASP A 101 13.46 9.62 -14.16
CA ASP A 101 13.19 9.73 -12.72
C ASP A 101 13.59 8.46 -11.94
N PRO A 102 13.40 7.22 -12.45
CA PRO A 102 13.89 6.00 -11.79
C PRO A 102 15.42 5.91 -11.64
N TYR A 103 16.19 6.60 -12.50
CA TYR A 103 17.66 6.55 -12.50
C TYR A 103 18.29 7.68 -11.68
N PHE A 104 17.70 8.88 -11.74
CA PHE A 104 18.21 10.05 -11.03
C PHE A 104 17.60 10.27 -9.66
N SER A 105 16.45 9.66 -9.36
CA SER A 105 15.97 9.60 -7.99
C SER A 105 16.95 8.72 -7.20
N PRO A 106 17.77 9.28 -6.29
CA PRO A 106 18.46 8.45 -5.31
C PRO A 106 17.39 7.57 -4.65
N PRO A 107 17.70 6.31 -4.26
CA PRO A 107 16.72 5.43 -3.62
C PRO A 107 16.18 6.16 -2.40
N SER A 108 15.07 6.87 -2.59
CA SER A 108 14.51 7.69 -1.55
C SER A 108 14.14 6.66 -0.50
N ARG A 109 14.81 6.75 0.64
CA ARG A 109 14.42 5.98 1.83
C ARG A 109 12.97 6.28 1.97
N SER A 110 12.18 5.30 1.57
CA SER A 110 10.80 5.46 1.22
C SER A 110 10.11 6.24 2.32
N SER A 111 9.51 7.36 1.95
CA SER A 111 8.34 7.93 2.62
C SER A 111 7.21 6.90 2.59
N ARG A 112 7.44 5.76 3.24
CA ARG A 112 6.59 4.56 3.26
C ARG A 112 5.54 4.60 4.36
N ASP A 113 5.43 5.71 5.08
CA ASP A 113 4.54 5.81 6.25
C ASP A 113 3.54 6.96 6.23
N ARG A 114 3.33 7.65 5.10
CA ARG A 114 2.32 8.74 5.04
C ARG A 114 1.06 8.46 4.23
N SER A 115 0.91 7.26 3.66
CA SER A 115 -0.21 6.97 2.77
C SER A 115 -0.78 5.56 2.98
N SER A 116 -1.08 5.18 4.23
CA SER A 116 -2.11 4.16 4.53
C SER A 116 -2.41 4.06 6.03
N SER A 117 -2.49 5.21 6.72
CA SER A 117 -3.25 5.29 7.97
C SER A 117 -4.50 6.13 7.72
N LYS A 118 -5.33 5.67 6.78
CA LYS A 118 -6.78 5.69 7.02
C LYS A 118 -7.06 4.58 8.01
N SER A 119 -6.57 4.79 9.23
CA SER A 119 -7.23 4.27 10.41
C SER A 119 -8.68 4.69 10.25
N TYR A 120 -9.54 3.71 10.01
CA TYR A 120 -10.88 3.76 10.55
C TYR A 120 -10.69 4.06 12.03
N ARG A 121 -10.64 5.35 12.37
CA ARG A 121 -10.95 5.83 13.71
C ARG A 121 -12.43 5.55 13.85
N THR A 122 -12.71 4.29 14.17
CA THR A 122 -13.97 3.89 14.75
C THR A 122 -14.08 4.72 16.01
N HIS A 123 -14.99 5.65 15.89
CA HIS A 123 -15.30 6.68 16.83
C HIS A 123 -16.13 6.00 17.92
N GLU A 124 -15.51 5.28 18.84
CA GLU A 124 -16.25 4.66 19.93
C GLU A 124 -15.57 4.83 21.28
N SER A 125 -16.37 5.35 22.20
CA SER A 125 -16.18 5.36 23.65
C SER A 125 -15.15 6.35 24.20
N ARG A 126 -15.64 7.59 24.27
CA ARG A 126 -15.53 8.41 25.49
C ARG A 126 -15.77 7.53 26.72
N HIS A 127 -14.71 7.14 27.41
CA HIS A 127 -14.77 6.97 28.85
C HIS A 127 -13.76 7.93 29.48
N ARG A 128 -14.29 9.09 29.88
CA ARG A 128 -13.72 9.90 30.95
C ARG A 128 -13.61 9.00 32.18
N TYR A 129 -12.41 8.72 32.61
CA TYR A 129 -12.10 8.71 34.02
C TYR A 129 -10.81 9.49 34.20
N ASP A 130 -10.92 10.49 35.07
CA ASP A 130 -9.82 11.18 35.71
C ASP A 130 -8.77 10.17 36.19
N ASP A 131 -7.52 10.36 35.77
CA ASP A 131 -6.41 10.02 36.66
C ASP A 131 -5.24 10.96 36.41
N ASP A 132 -5.19 11.95 37.29
CA ASP A 132 -4.24 13.03 37.38
C ASP A 132 -2.96 12.50 38.04
N ILE A 133 -2.20 11.67 37.33
CA ILE A 133 -0.87 11.24 37.77
C ILE A 133 0.13 11.49 36.64
N LYS A 134 0.78 12.64 36.69
CA LYS A 134 2.01 12.92 35.94
C LYS A 134 3.16 12.09 36.50
N PRO A 135 3.78 11.15 35.76
CA PRO A 135 5.10 10.68 36.09
C PRO A 135 6.10 11.59 35.38
N GLN A 136 6.63 12.53 36.13
CA GLN A 136 7.89 13.21 35.86
C GLN A 136 9.01 12.15 35.84
N ARG A 137 9.29 11.53 34.69
CA ARG A 137 10.44 10.62 34.55
C ARG A 137 11.18 10.81 33.23
N SER A 138 12.31 11.50 33.38
CA SER A 138 13.62 11.01 32.95
C SER A 138 13.80 10.76 31.45
N SER A 139 14.36 11.77 30.80
CA SER A 139 15.30 11.68 29.68
C SER A 139 16.50 10.78 30.01
N ARG A 140 16.29 9.45 30.05
CA ARG A 140 17.37 8.46 29.94
C ARG A 140 17.14 7.70 28.65
N GLN A 141 17.80 8.16 27.59
CA GLN A 141 18.15 7.28 26.48
C GLN A 141 18.86 6.07 27.09
N PRO A 142 18.35 4.84 26.91
CA PRO A 142 19.17 3.68 27.16
C PRO A 142 20.19 3.60 26.03
N ASP A 143 21.45 3.80 26.38
CA ASP A 143 22.59 3.31 25.59
C ASP A 143 22.34 1.84 25.29
N ARG A 144 21.83 1.56 24.10
CA ARG A 144 21.82 0.21 23.55
C ARG A 144 23.27 -0.10 23.19
N PRO A 145 23.96 -1.01 23.89
CA PRO A 145 25.27 -1.45 23.44
C PRO A 145 25.09 -2.03 22.04
N ALA A 146 25.85 -1.49 21.09
CA ALA A 146 25.98 -2.03 19.76
C ALA A 146 26.42 -3.49 19.90
N ARG A 147 25.46 -4.42 19.77
CA ARG A 147 25.73 -5.85 19.74
C ARG A 147 26.46 -6.10 18.43
N SER A 148 27.79 -6.01 18.45
CA SER A 148 28.64 -6.48 17.37
C SER A 148 28.38 -7.97 17.22
N VAL A 149 27.54 -8.32 16.25
CA VAL A 149 27.35 -9.70 15.83
C VAL A 149 28.66 -10.11 15.18
N GLN A 150 29.55 -10.66 16.00
CA GLN A 150 30.79 -11.28 15.56
C GLN A 150 30.39 -12.53 14.79
N TRP A 151 30.34 -12.40 13.46
CA TRP A 151 30.23 -13.55 12.57
C TRP A 151 31.45 -14.44 12.82
N ARG A 152 31.27 -15.54 13.55
CA ARG A 152 32.25 -16.61 13.54
C ARG A 152 32.27 -17.16 12.11
N ALA A 153 33.36 -16.91 11.40
CA ALA A 153 33.72 -17.68 10.21
C ALA A 153 34.03 -19.11 10.65
N SER A 154 32.98 -19.92 10.86
CA SER A 154 33.08 -21.33 11.19
C SER A 154 32.63 -22.14 9.98
N VAL A 155 33.48 -22.21 8.97
CA VAL A 155 33.63 -23.43 8.16
C VAL A 155 35.06 -23.45 7.65
N GLN A 156 35.95 -23.86 8.54
CA GLN A 156 37.25 -24.39 8.18
C GLN A 156 37.02 -25.62 7.29
N GLY A 157 37.66 -25.62 6.13
CA GLY A 157 37.43 -26.57 5.05
C GLY A 157 37.53 -28.03 5.50
N GLY A 158 36.40 -28.73 5.43
CA GLY A 158 36.38 -30.16 5.20
C GLY A 158 36.48 -30.40 3.71
N SER A 159 37.68 -30.72 3.24
CA SER A 159 37.94 -31.24 1.90
C SER A 159 37.19 -32.55 1.73
N VAL A 160 35.98 -32.50 1.15
CA VAL A 160 35.30 -33.68 0.64
C VAL A 160 35.85 -33.91 -0.76
N THR A 161 36.80 -34.83 -0.86
CA THR A 161 37.20 -35.47 -2.11
C THR A 161 35.96 -36.13 -2.73
N THR A 162 35.31 -35.43 -3.65
CA THR A 162 34.32 -36.02 -4.54
C THR A 162 35.05 -36.91 -5.53
N GLN A 163 34.91 -38.22 -5.31
CA GLN A 163 35.26 -39.27 -6.25
C GLN A 163 34.52 -39.01 -7.58
N PRO A 164 35.19 -39.06 -8.75
CA PRO A 164 34.52 -38.86 -10.02
C PRO A 164 33.79 -40.16 -10.40
N THR A 165 32.46 -40.14 -10.31
CA THR A 165 31.61 -41.20 -10.86
C THR A 165 30.69 -40.58 -11.90
N ASP A 166 30.92 -40.99 -13.14
CA ASP A 166 30.10 -40.95 -14.37
C ASP A 166 29.42 -39.65 -14.84
N PRO A 167 29.63 -39.25 -16.11
CA PRO A 167 28.89 -38.18 -16.76
C PRO A 167 27.52 -38.69 -17.21
N ARG A 168 26.54 -38.68 -16.30
CA ARG A 168 25.13 -38.72 -16.72
C ARG A 168 24.72 -37.28 -17.08
N PRO A 169 24.11 -37.02 -18.25
CA PRO A 169 23.65 -35.69 -18.61
C PRO A 169 22.48 -35.29 -17.71
N GLN A 170 22.82 -34.67 -16.58
CA GLN A 170 21.85 -34.00 -15.72
C GLN A 170 21.51 -32.67 -16.38
N SER A 171 20.35 -32.67 -17.01
CA SER A 171 19.54 -31.49 -17.29
C SER A 171 19.72 -30.45 -16.17
N SER A 172 20.37 -29.33 -16.50
CA SER A 172 20.51 -28.14 -15.66
C SER A 172 19.21 -27.30 -15.63
N ALA A 173 18.06 -27.94 -15.84
CA ALA A 173 16.76 -27.33 -15.64
C ALA A 173 16.36 -27.47 -14.16
N ALA A 174 16.16 -26.32 -13.52
CA ALA A 174 15.39 -26.16 -12.28
C ALA A 174 15.99 -26.72 -10.98
N PHE A 175 17.05 -26.07 -10.47
CA PHE A 175 17.20 -25.88 -9.02
C PHE A 175 16.29 -24.75 -8.52
N THR A 176 15.07 -24.66 -9.06
CA THR A 176 13.97 -23.98 -8.40
C THR A 176 13.29 -25.07 -7.59
N SER A 177 13.74 -25.25 -6.35
CA SER A 177 12.98 -25.99 -5.35
C SER A 177 11.53 -25.54 -5.50
N ASP A 178 10.63 -26.45 -5.82
CA ASP A 178 9.25 -26.10 -6.13
C ASP A 178 8.57 -25.61 -4.84
N ILE A 179 8.71 -24.32 -4.55
CA ILE A 179 8.18 -23.64 -3.35
C ILE A 179 6.65 -23.69 -3.34
N THR A 180 6.03 -24.12 -4.45
CA THR A 180 4.59 -24.38 -4.52
C THR A 180 4.21 -25.75 -3.95
N SER A 181 5.17 -26.68 -3.80
CA SER A 181 4.96 -28.01 -3.21
C SER A 181 5.23 -28.04 -1.70
N VAL A 182 5.04 -26.93 -0.99
CA VAL A 182 4.76 -26.98 0.46
C VAL A 182 3.34 -27.52 0.62
N ASP A 183 3.17 -28.75 0.16
CA ASP A 183 1.97 -29.53 0.30
C ASP A 183 1.82 -29.85 1.78
N SER A 184 0.59 -30.08 2.19
CA SER A 184 0.03 -29.95 3.55
C SER A 184 0.59 -30.94 4.60
N ALA A 185 1.76 -31.53 4.35
CA ALA A 185 2.38 -32.61 5.11
C ALA A 185 3.68 -32.24 5.83
N THR A 186 4.03 -30.95 5.96
CA THR A 186 5.20 -30.51 6.76
C THR A 186 4.92 -30.64 8.26
N GLY A 187 4.89 -31.88 8.74
CA GLY A 187 4.65 -32.30 10.14
C GLY A 187 5.76 -31.94 11.13
N LEU A 188 6.57 -30.91 10.86
CA LEU A 188 7.65 -30.47 11.74
C LEU A 188 7.24 -29.38 12.74
N ILE A 189 6.09 -28.72 12.53
CA ILE A 189 5.52 -27.80 13.52
C ILE A 189 4.66 -28.61 14.49
N SER A 190 5.32 -29.14 15.52
CA SER A 190 4.74 -29.65 16.77
C SER A 190 3.33 -30.25 16.63
N SER A 191 3.26 -31.54 16.32
CA SER A 191 2.05 -32.39 16.32
C SER A 191 1.06 -32.09 17.46
N ARG A 192 1.57 -31.66 18.63
CA ARG A 192 0.80 -31.28 19.81
C ARG A 192 -0.07 -30.02 19.65
N ARG A 193 0.36 -29.03 18.85
CA ARG A 193 -0.43 -27.80 18.60
C ARG A 193 -1.34 -27.98 17.38
N ALA A 194 -0.87 -28.72 16.38
CA ALA A 194 -1.64 -29.05 15.19
C ALA A 194 -2.89 -29.90 15.50
N SER A 195 -2.86 -30.76 16.53
CA SER A 195 -4.03 -31.53 16.94
C SER A 195 -5.15 -30.69 17.59
N SER A 196 -4.81 -29.50 18.10
CA SER A 196 -5.78 -28.59 18.73
C SER A 196 -6.43 -27.58 17.77
N MET A 197 -5.94 -27.49 16.53
CA MET A 197 -6.42 -26.51 15.55
C MET A 197 -7.55 -27.08 14.70
N THR A 198 -8.59 -26.26 14.50
CA THR A 198 -9.65 -26.60 13.55
C THR A 198 -9.07 -26.74 12.13
N PRO A 199 -9.71 -27.51 11.22
CA PRO A 199 -9.25 -27.62 9.84
C PRO A 199 -9.06 -26.26 9.16
N LEU A 200 -9.97 -25.31 9.35
CA LEU A 200 -9.86 -23.93 8.83
C LEU A 200 -8.68 -23.17 9.43
N GLU A 201 -8.44 -23.30 10.74
CA GLU A 201 -7.28 -22.68 11.39
C GLU A 201 -5.96 -23.22 10.85
N ARG A 202 -5.91 -24.51 10.48
CA ARG A 202 -4.75 -25.13 9.83
C ARG A 202 -4.51 -24.56 8.43
N GLU A 203 -5.56 -24.35 7.64
CA GLU A 203 -5.47 -23.70 6.32
C GLU A 203 -4.96 -22.26 6.44
N ILE A 204 -5.52 -21.47 7.36
CA ILE A 204 -5.08 -20.08 7.61
C ILE A 204 -3.61 -20.05 8.05
N ALA A 205 -3.20 -20.97 8.92
CA ALA A 205 -1.81 -21.08 9.36
C ALA A 205 -0.87 -21.44 8.19
N ALA A 206 -1.27 -22.37 7.31
CA ALA A 206 -0.51 -22.74 6.13
C ALA A 206 -0.37 -21.57 5.15
N LEU A 207 -1.45 -20.82 4.88
CA LEU A 207 -1.40 -19.63 4.02
C LEU A 207 -0.48 -18.54 4.59
N ARG A 208 -0.52 -18.31 5.90
CA ARG A 208 0.40 -17.36 6.56
C ARG A 208 1.86 -17.83 6.53
N ALA A 209 2.10 -19.13 6.65
CA ALA A 209 3.44 -19.70 6.48
C ALA A 209 3.94 -19.51 5.03
N ARG A 210 3.09 -19.77 4.03
CA ARG A 210 3.39 -19.55 2.61
C ARG A 210 3.68 -18.07 2.30
N ALA A 211 2.89 -17.16 2.87
CA ALA A 211 3.14 -15.72 2.76
C ALA A 211 4.49 -15.33 3.38
N SER A 212 4.83 -15.89 4.54
CA SER A 212 6.11 -15.64 5.22
C SER A 212 7.30 -16.15 4.38
N LEU A 213 7.16 -17.31 3.75
CA LEU A 213 8.16 -17.88 2.86
C LEU A 213 8.34 -17.02 1.59
N ALA A 214 7.24 -16.57 0.99
CA ALA A 214 7.28 -15.64 -0.14
C ALA A 214 7.96 -14.31 0.24
N ASP A 215 7.80 -13.82 1.48
CA ASP A 215 8.53 -12.63 1.94
C ASP A 215 10.03 -12.88 2.12
N SER A 216 10.45 -14.05 2.62
CA SER A 216 11.88 -14.38 2.69
C SER A 216 12.52 -14.40 1.30
N GLU A 217 11.86 -15.03 0.32
CA GLU A 217 12.35 -15.05 -1.07
C GLU A 217 12.36 -13.65 -1.69
N ARG A 218 11.35 -12.83 -1.41
CA ARG A 218 11.32 -11.42 -1.82
C ARG A 218 12.52 -10.64 -1.29
N ARG A 219 12.93 -10.87 -0.03
CA ARG A 219 14.10 -10.20 0.56
C ARG A 219 15.39 -10.68 -0.10
N ARG A 220 15.53 -12.00 -0.27
CA ARG A 220 16.66 -12.63 -0.96
C ARG A 220 16.84 -12.07 -2.37
N CYS A 221 15.80 -12.06 -3.20
CA CYS A 221 15.87 -11.48 -4.55
C CYS A 221 16.29 -10.01 -4.55
N ARG A 222 15.92 -9.23 -3.51
CA ARG A 222 16.34 -7.83 -3.39
C ARG A 222 17.83 -7.70 -3.11
N GLU A 223 18.39 -8.57 -2.29
CA GLU A 223 19.81 -8.60 -1.95
C GLU A 223 20.65 -9.12 -3.12
N GLU A 224 20.25 -10.25 -3.72
CA GLU A 224 20.90 -10.82 -4.91
C GLU A 224 20.86 -9.83 -6.08
N ARG A 225 19.78 -9.06 -6.23
CA ARG A 225 19.71 -8.02 -7.28
C ARG A 225 20.76 -6.93 -7.07
N LYS A 226 20.96 -6.47 -5.82
CA LYS A 226 22.00 -5.48 -5.52
C LYS A 226 23.39 -6.05 -5.79
N TRP A 227 23.59 -7.32 -5.44
CA TRP A 227 24.84 -8.02 -5.72
C TRP A 227 25.09 -8.12 -7.23
N ALA A 228 24.10 -8.55 -8.03
CA ALA A 228 24.20 -8.61 -9.49
C ALA A 228 24.52 -7.24 -10.12
N LEU A 229 23.90 -6.15 -9.62
CA LEU A 229 24.22 -4.79 -10.06
C LEU A 229 25.65 -4.39 -9.74
N SER A 230 26.18 -4.78 -8.57
CA SER A 230 27.57 -4.50 -8.20
C SER A 230 28.58 -5.24 -9.10
N GLN A 231 28.17 -6.36 -9.67
CA GLN A 231 28.96 -7.15 -10.64
C GLN A 231 28.77 -6.67 -12.09
N GLY A 232 27.94 -5.65 -12.34
CA GLY A 232 27.62 -5.19 -13.70
C GLY A 232 26.71 -6.13 -14.49
N ASN A 233 26.15 -7.18 -13.89
CA ASN A 233 25.28 -8.14 -14.57
C ASN A 233 23.82 -7.63 -14.61
N LEU A 234 23.52 -6.80 -15.62
CA LEU A 234 22.21 -6.19 -15.79
C LEU A 234 21.10 -7.21 -16.13
N ALA A 235 21.43 -8.27 -16.86
CA ALA A 235 20.48 -9.30 -17.25
C ALA A 235 19.94 -10.02 -16.01
N LEU A 236 20.82 -10.53 -15.15
CA LEU A 236 20.44 -11.17 -13.89
C LEU A 236 19.69 -10.22 -12.96
N ALA A 237 20.13 -8.96 -12.88
CA ALA A 237 19.44 -7.95 -12.06
C ALA A 237 17.99 -7.69 -12.53
N SER A 238 17.73 -7.80 -13.83
CA SER A 238 16.39 -7.65 -14.41
C SER A 238 15.50 -8.86 -14.10
N GLU A 239 16.05 -10.07 -14.17
CA GLU A 239 15.36 -11.31 -13.81
C GLU A 239 14.97 -11.32 -12.33
N LEU A 240 15.93 -11.00 -11.45
CA LEU A 240 15.68 -10.91 -10.00
C LEU A 240 14.65 -9.83 -9.65
N LYS A 241 14.55 -8.76 -10.45
CA LYS A 241 13.48 -7.75 -10.32
C LYS A 241 12.12 -8.34 -10.70
N ALA A 242 12.04 -9.17 -11.73
CA ALA A 242 10.79 -9.86 -12.10
C ALA A 242 10.39 -10.87 -11.02
N ASN A 243 11.32 -11.68 -10.51
CA ASN A 243 11.08 -12.63 -9.43
C ASN A 243 10.64 -11.93 -8.13
N TYR A 244 11.27 -10.81 -7.76
CA TYR A 244 10.83 -9.97 -6.65
C TYR A 244 9.35 -9.56 -6.77
N LYS A 245 8.90 -9.17 -7.97
CA LYS A 245 7.50 -8.79 -8.22
C LYS A 245 6.57 -10.00 -8.08
N ARG A 246 6.97 -11.17 -8.61
CA ARG A 246 6.20 -12.43 -8.48
C ARG A 246 6.01 -12.82 -7.02
N PHE A 247 7.08 -12.87 -6.23
CA PHE A 247 6.99 -13.20 -4.80
C PHE A 247 6.21 -12.17 -3.98
N LYS A 248 6.31 -10.88 -4.36
CA LYS A 248 5.48 -9.84 -3.75
C LYS A 248 3.99 -10.09 -4.00
N ALA A 249 3.61 -10.38 -5.25
CA ALA A 249 2.23 -10.67 -5.60
C ALA A 249 1.71 -11.92 -4.89
N LEU A 250 2.50 -13.01 -4.89
CA LEU A 250 2.18 -14.26 -4.21
C LEU A 250 1.93 -14.06 -2.70
N MET A 251 2.77 -13.28 -2.04
CA MET A 251 2.59 -12.95 -0.62
C MET A 251 1.29 -12.18 -0.36
N GLU A 252 1.00 -11.17 -1.18
CA GLU A 252 -0.21 -10.35 -1.05
C GLU A 252 -1.47 -11.19 -1.29
N GLU A 253 -1.41 -12.14 -2.22
CA GLU A 253 -2.48 -13.10 -2.49
C GLU A 253 -2.70 -14.05 -1.31
N CYS A 254 -1.65 -14.67 -0.77
CA CYS A 254 -1.76 -15.55 0.40
C CYS A 254 -2.28 -14.81 1.65
N HIS A 255 -1.91 -13.53 1.83
CA HIS A 255 -2.48 -12.72 2.91
C HIS A 255 -3.97 -12.47 2.70
N ARG A 256 -4.38 -12.08 1.50
CA ARG A 256 -5.78 -11.83 1.16
C ARG A 256 -6.62 -13.09 1.35
N GLU A 257 -6.11 -14.24 0.92
CA GLU A 257 -6.78 -15.53 1.06
C GLU A 257 -6.90 -15.95 2.53
N ALA A 258 -5.83 -15.78 3.32
CA ALA A 258 -5.84 -16.05 4.76
C ALA A 258 -6.87 -15.17 5.50
N ASP A 259 -6.98 -13.90 5.12
CA ASP A 259 -7.94 -12.97 5.71
C ASP A 259 -9.39 -13.32 5.31
N ALA A 260 -9.62 -13.74 4.06
CA ALA A 260 -10.92 -14.22 3.60
C ALA A 260 -11.38 -15.47 4.38
N LYS A 261 -10.47 -16.45 4.56
CA LYS A 261 -10.71 -17.66 5.36
C LYS A 261 -10.99 -17.36 6.83
N LEU A 262 -10.35 -16.33 7.38
CA LEU A 262 -10.60 -15.89 8.76
C LEU A 262 -12.02 -15.32 8.92
N LEU A 263 -12.53 -14.61 7.92
CA LEU A 263 -13.91 -14.12 7.92
C LEU A 263 -14.92 -15.26 7.78
N GLU A 264 -14.60 -16.31 7.03
CA GLU A 264 -15.43 -17.53 6.94
C GLU A 264 -15.49 -18.25 8.30
N ASP A 265 -14.35 -18.44 8.96
CA ASP A 265 -14.29 -19.04 10.30
C ASP A 265 -15.09 -18.21 11.33
N ALA A 266 -15.00 -16.88 11.27
CA ALA A 266 -15.81 -16.00 12.11
C ALA A 266 -17.32 -16.19 11.86
N ARG A 267 -17.75 -16.24 10.59
CA ARG A 267 -19.16 -16.47 10.23
C ARG A 267 -19.67 -17.83 10.71
N GLU A 268 -18.85 -18.88 10.60
CA GLU A 268 -19.21 -20.21 11.11
C GLU A 268 -19.35 -20.24 12.63
N LYS A 269 -18.46 -19.55 13.35
CA LYS A 269 -18.51 -19.42 14.81
C LYS A 269 -19.76 -18.66 15.24
N ASP A 270 -20.11 -17.58 14.55
CA ASP A 270 -21.34 -16.82 14.81
C ASP A 270 -22.60 -17.70 14.62
N MET A 271 -22.67 -18.47 13.51
CA MET A 271 -23.79 -19.39 13.27
C MET A 271 -23.91 -20.50 14.32
N LYS A 272 -22.78 -21.08 14.73
CA LYS A 272 -22.75 -22.12 15.79
C LYS A 272 -23.16 -21.54 17.15
N SER A 273 -22.68 -20.35 17.49
CA SER A 273 -23.03 -19.67 18.75
C SER A 273 -24.52 -19.33 18.83
N GLY A 274 -25.13 -18.87 17.72
CA GLY A 274 -26.57 -18.58 17.67
C GLY A 274 -27.43 -19.83 17.84
N TYR A 275 -26.98 -20.98 17.33
CA TYR A 275 -27.67 -22.26 17.51
C TYR A 275 -27.60 -22.76 18.96
N GLU A 276 -26.41 -22.70 19.59
CA GLU A 276 -26.25 -23.10 20.99
C GLU A 276 -27.03 -22.18 21.94
N GLN A 277 -27.00 -20.87 21.68
CA GLN A 277 -27.76 -19.91 22.47
C GLN A 277 -29.27 -20.14 22.35
N SER A 278 -29.78 -20.38 21.14
CA SER A 278 -31.19 -20.75 20.94
C SER A 278 -31.56 -22.05 21.67
N ARG A 279 -30.67 -23.03 21.70
CA ARG A 279 -30.89 -24.30 22.43
C ARG A 279 -30.90 -24.10 23.94
N GLN A 280 -30.04 -23.24 24.48
CA GLN A 280 -30.04 -22.87 25.89
C GLN A 280 -31.28 -22.05 26.28
N ASP A 281 -31.76 -21.16 25.42
CA ASP A 281 -32.97 -20.38 25.66
C ASP A 281 -34.23 -21.27 25.68
N ILE A 282 -34.33 -22.25 24.78
CA ILE A 282 -35.43 -23.24 24.79
C ILE A 282 -35.34 -24.18 26.02
N SER A 283 -34.14 -24.56 26.43
CA SER A 283 -33.96 -25.38 27.64
C SER A 283 -34.25 -24.61 28.94
N SER A 284 -33.87 -23.33 29.01
CA SER A 284 -34.06 -22.51 30.20
C SER A 284 -35.48 -21.97 30.33
N SER A 285 -36.17 -21.68 29.22
CA SER A 285 -37.59 -21.32 29.20
C SER A 285 -38.47 -22.48 29.66
N ASN A 286 -38.23 -23.72 29.19
CA ASN A 286 -38.98 -24.88 29.68
C ASN A 286 -38.81 -25.14 31.18
N LEU A 287 -37.60 -24.93 31.74
CA LEU A 287 -37.36 -25.06 33.17
C LEU A 287 -38.02 -23.93 33.97
N ARG A 288 -37.93 -22.67 33.51
CA ARG A 288 -38.62 -21.55 34.16
C ARG A 288 -40.12 -21.70 34.13
N ASP A 289 -40.69 -22.14 33.00
CA ASP A 289 -42.12 -22.37 32.88
C ASP A 289 -42.59 -23.57 33.72
N GLN A 290 -41.80 -24.64 33.83
CA GLN A 290 -42.08 -25.75 34.77
C GLN A 290 -42.05 -25.28 36.22
N VAL A 291 -41.01 -24.54 36.63
CA VAL A 291 -40.89 -24.01 37.99
C VAL A 291 -42.02 -23.02 38.31
N ALA A 292 -42.39 -22.16 37.35
CA ALA A 292 -43.51 -21.24 37.51
C ALA A 292 -44.87 -21.96 37.64
N ARG A 293 -45.08 -23.08 36.92
CA ARG A 293 -46.29 -23.90 37.09
C ARG A 293 -46.35 -24.54 38.47
N ILE A 294 -45.24 -25.12 38.95
CA ILE A 294 -45.16 -25.76 40.27
C ILE A 294 -45.45 -24.73 41.38
N LEU A 295 -44.81 -23.55 41.33
CA LEU A 295 -45.04 -22.47 42.31
C LEU A 295 -46.48 -21.93 42.26
N ARG A 296 -47.12 -21.91 41.09
CA ARG A 296 -48.50 -21.44 40.93
C ARG A 296 -49.52 -22.46 41.48
N GLU A 297 -49.24 -23.76 41.37
CA GLU A 297 -50.10 -24.80 41.97
C GLU A 297 -50.04 -24.77 43.51
N GLU A 298 -48.87 -24.51 44.11
CA GLU A 298 -48.77 -24.39 45.58
C GLU A 298 -49.45 -23.11 46.12
N SER A 299 -49.39 -22.00 45.38
CA SER A 299 -50.03 -20.75 45.79
C SER A 299 -51.57 -20.75 45.69
N SER A 300 -52.17 -21.73 45.01
CA SER A 300 -53.63 -21.79 44.82
C SER A 300 -54.40 -22.36 46.01
N LYS A 301 -53.74 -22.87 47.06
CA LYS A 301 -54.45 -23.51 48.19
C LYS A 301 -54.68 -22.63 49.40
N ASN A 302 -53.95 -21.52 49.58
CA ASN A 302 -54.10 -20.69 50.77
C ASN A 302 -54.02 -19.20 50.40
N THR A 303 -55.15 -18.51 50.26
CA THR A 303 -55.54 -17.41 51.17
C THR A 303 -56.77 -16.63 50.68
N PRO A 304 -57.52 -16.02 51.62
CA PRO A 304 -58.78 -15.35 51.37
C PRO A 304 -58.60 -13.90 50.91
N THR A 305 -59.64 -13.42 50.23
CA THR A 305 -59.94 -12.05 49.85
C THR A 305 -59.66 -11.01 50.95
N THR A 306 -58.79 -10.03 50.68
CA THR A 306 -58.87 -8.70 51.29
C THR A 306 -58.34 -7.65 50.31
N SER A 307 -59.26 -6.79 49.88
CA SER A 307 -59.04 -5.62 49.03
C SER A 307 -58.37 -4.48 49.79
N THR A 308 -57.32 -3.86 49.23
CA THR A 308 -56.83 -2.55 49.68
C THR A 308 -56.14 -1.82 48.51
N PRO A 309 -56.32 -0.49 48.34
CA PRO A 309 -56.09 0.17 47.06
C PRO A 309 -54.66 0.69 46.84
N ARG A 310 -54.26 0.61 45.57
CA ARG A 310 -53.48 1.55 44.74
C ARG A 310 -52.70 2.67 45.46
N PRO A 311 -51.40 2.76 45.19
CA PRO A 311 -50.80 4.06 44.90
C PRO A 311 -50.15 4.10 43.52
N GLU A 312 -50.59 5.13 42.82
CA GLU A 312 -50.06 5.76 41.63
C GLU A 312 -48.56 6.08 41.74
N ARG A 313 -47.73 5.56 40.83
CA ARG A 313 -46.33 5.99 40.73
C ARG A 313 -45.85 6.10 39.28
N ARG A 314 -45.97 7.34 38.79
CA ARG A 314 -45.06 8.09 37.90
C ARG A 314 -44.40 7.33 36.74
N GLN A 315 -44.98 7.52 35.57
CA GLN A 315 -44.30 7.45 34.28
C GLN A 315 -43.13 8.45 34.24
N ARG A 316 -41.90 7.96 34.08
CA ARG A 316 -40.75 8.77 33.66
C ARG A 316 -40.58 8.62 32.16
N LYS A 317 -41.13 9.58 31.45
CA LYS A 317 -40.89 9.89 30.03
C LYS A 317 -39.45 10.40 29.93
N ILE A 318 -38.53 9.57 29.42
CA ILE A 318 -37.19 10.04 29.02
C ILE A 318 -37.22 10.19 27.51
N SER A 319 -37.56 11.42 27.10
CA SER A 319 -37.25 11.97 25.80
C SER A 319 -35.79 12.43 25.80
N SER A 320 -34.96 11.87 24.93
CA SER A 320 -33.71 12.51 24.53
C SER A 320 -33.49 12.31 23.03
N SER A 321 -34.10 13.23 22.28
CA SER A 321 -33.71 13.58 20.92
C SER A 321 -32.41 14.38 20.97
N SER A 322 -31.34 13.89 20.34
CA SER A 322 -30.21 14.73 19.97
C SER A 322 -29.79 14.43 18.54
N LYS A 323 -30.27 15.26 17.62
CA LYS A 323 -29.73 15.44 16.27
C LYS A 323 -28.31 16.02 16.37
N PRO A 324 -27.28 15.44 15.73
CA PRO A 324 -26.05 16.15 15.45
C PRO A 324 -26.18 16.98 14.17
N SER A 325 -25.90 18.28 14.29
CA SER A 325 -25.79 19.24 13.18
C SER A 325 -24.51 18.99 12.35
N PRO A 326 -24.55 19.13 11.01
CA PRO A 326 -23.35 19.02 10.18
C PRO A 326 -22.48 20.28 10.30
N ARG A 327 -21.19 20.08 10.59
CA ARG A 327 -20.16 21.13 10.62
C ARG A 327 -19.46 21.16 9.26
N THR A 328 -19.59 22.27 8.54
CA THR A 328 -18.87 22.59 7.31
C THR A 328 -17.36 22.79 7.59
N PRO A 329 -16.45 22.29 6.73
CA PRO A 329 -15.06 22.69 6.76
C PRO A 329 -14.88 24.04 6.03
N ASN A 330 -14.20 24.98 6.71
CA ASN A 330 -13.76 26.23 6.12
C ASN A 330 -12.62 25.99 5.12
N ARG A 331 -12.67 26.80 4.06
CA ARG A 331 -11.66 27.05 3.02
C ARG A 331 -10.28 27.31 3.57
#